data_AF-A0A2V6K9Q7-F1
#
_entry.id   AF-A0A2V6K9Q7-F1
#
_cell.length_a   1.000
_cell.length_b   1.000
_cell.length_c   1.000
_cell.angle_alpha   90.00
_cell.angle_beta   90.00
_cell.angle_gamma   90.00
#
_symmetry.space_group_name_H-M   'P 1'
#
loop_
_entity.id
_entity.type
_entity.pdbx_description
1 polymer ?
#
loop_
_entity_poly.entity_id
_entity_poly.type
_entity_poly.pdbx_seq_one_letter_code
_entity_poly.pdbx_strand_id
1 'polypeptide(L)' 'MRPVPDFDRIASNISIWHGYDSAVKAELYSTCLETADGTYFIDPIPLESEALYELIGSNSVAGIIVTASAQKRYRWEGDI' A
#
# COMPACT_ATOMS: atom_id res chain seq x y z
N MET A 1 -11.39 2.17 -0.36
CA MET A 1 -11.21 0.70 -0.33
C MET A 1 -11.26 0.10 1.09
N ARG A 2 -11.42 -1.22 1.20
CA ARG A 2 -11.22 -1.99 2.45
C ARG A 2 -9.75 -2.41 2.57
N PRO A 3 -9.25 -2.77 3.77
CA PRO A 3 -7.93 -3.35 3.89
C PRO A 3 -7.80 -4.65 3.09
N VAL A 4 -6.61 -4.85 2.53
CA VAL A 4 -6.27 -6.06 1.77
C VAL A 4 -5.90 -7.16 2.79
N PRO A 5 -6.38 -8.40 2.63
CA PRO A 5 -6.17 -9.44 3.64
C PRO A 5 -4.77 -10.05 3.63
N ASP A 6 -4.03 -9.93 2.54
CA ASP A 6 -2.76 -10.63 2.34
C ASP A 6 -1.83 -9.90 1.36
N PHE A 7 -0.60 -10.37 1.22
CA PHE A 7 0.41 -9.87 0.30
C PHE A 7 1.14 -11.02 -0.41
N ASP A 8 1.67 -10.75 -1.60
CA ASP A 8 2.52 -11.69 -2.33
C ASP A 8 3.99 -11.35 -2.13
N ARG A 9 4.80 -12.35 -1.76
CA ARG A 9 6.26 -12.20 -1.70
C ARG A 9 6.87 -12.57 -3.04
N ILE A 10 7.31 -11.57 -3.80
CA ILE A 10 7.87 -11.76 -5.15
C ILE A 10 9.40 -11.95 -5.15
N ALA A 11 10.07 -11.51 -4.08
CA ALA A 11 11.47 -11.77 -3.80
C ALA A 11 11.72 -11.84 -2.29
N SER A 12 12.90 -12.28 -1.86
CA SER A 12 13.23 -12.39 -0.43
C SER A 12 13.08 -11.07 0.33
N ASN A 13 13.24 -9.92 -0.33
CA ASN A 13 13.15 -8.60 0.26
C ASN A 13 12.07 -7.71 -0.38
N ILE A 14 11.18 -8.27 -1.21
CA ILE A 14 10.13 -7.52 -1.89
C ILE A 14 8.80 -8.24 -1.77
N SER A 15 7.82 -7.54 -1.22
CA SER A 15 6.43 -7.99 -1.15
C SER A 15 5.52 -6.95 -1.78
N ILE A 16 4.42 -7.39 -2.39
CA ILE A 16 3.41 -6.53 -3.01
C ILE A 16 2.04 -6.88 -2.49
N TRP A 17 1.16 -5.89 -2.39
CA TRP A 17 -0.27 -6.13 -2.21
C TRP A 17 -1.02 -5.11 -3.03
N HIS A 18 -2.23 -5.46 -3.42
CA HIS A 18 -3.06 -4.60 -4.25
C HIS A 18 -4.53 -4.72 -3.88
N GLY A 19 -5.30 -3.71 -4.21
CA GLY A 19 -6.73 -3.72 -4.00
C GLY A 19 -7.45 -2.71 -4.87
N TYR A 20 -8.64 -3.11 -5.29
CA TYR A 20 -9.54 -2.27 -6.07
C TYR A 20 -10.13 -1.13 -5.21
N ASP A 21 -9.98 0.11 -5.66
CA ASP A 21 -10.69 1.25 -5.08
C ASP A 21 -11.79 1.76 -6.01
N SER A 22 -13.04 1.54 -5.60
CA SER A 22 -14.22 1.89 -6.40
C SER A 22 -14.39 3.39 -6.63
N ALA A 23 -13.82 4.24 -5.76
CA ALA A 23 -13.86 5.69 -5.90
C ALA A 23 -13.08 6.19 -7.12
N VAL A 24 -11.96 5.55 -7.43
CA VAL A 24 -11.10 5.88 -8.60
C VAL A 24 -11.20 4.87 -9.73
N LYS A 25 -11.92 3.76 -9.52
CA LYS A 25 -12.15 2.67 -10.47
C LYS A 25 -10.84 2.07 -10.99
N ALA A 26 -9.89 1.87 -10.09
CA ALA A 26 -8.56 1.36 -10.43
C ALA A 26 -8.07 0.37 -9.36
N GLU A 27 -7.20 -0.55 -9.79
CA GLU A 27 -6.34 -1.31 -8.88
C GLU A 27 -5.24 -0.39 -8.35
N LEU A 28 -5.11 -0.34 -7.03
CA LEU A 28 -4.01 0.34 -6.35
C LEU A 28 -3.00 -0.70 -5.92
N TYR A 29 -1.72 -0.41 -6.13
CA TYR A 29 -0.62 -1.30 -5.77
C TYR A 29 0.25 -0.65 -4.71
N SER A 30 0.72 -1.48 -3.80
CA SER A 30 1.67 -1.11 -2.76
C SER A 30 2.83 -2.09 -2.75
N THR A 31 3.98 -1.61 -2.32
CA THR A 31 5.20 -2.42 -2.25
C THR A 31 5.85 -2.25 -0.90
N CYS A 32 6.31 -3.36 -0.34
CA CYS A 32 7.22 -3.39 0.79
C CYS A 32 8.61 -3.75 0.26
N LEU A 33 9.60 -2.93 0.61
CA LEU A 33 10.99 -3.17 0.32
C LEU A 33 11.75 -3.30 1.65
N GLU A 34 12.26 -4.49 1.90
CA GLU A 34 13.15 -4.74 3.04
C GLU A 34 14.60 -4.39 2.65
N THR A 35 15.27 -3.64 3.50
CA THR A 35 16.68 -3.26 3.37
C THR A 35 17.42 -3.54 4.68
N ALA A 36 18.76 -3.47 4.66
CA ALA A 36 19.56 -3.59 5.87
C ALA A 36 19.26 -2.48 6.91
N ASP A 37 18.78 -1.32 6.45
CA ASP A 37 18.47 -0.16 7.29
C ASP A 37 16.99 -0.15 7.77
N GLY A 38 16.21 -1.15 7.37
CA GLY A 38 14.81 -1.33 7.73
C GLY A 38 13.86 -1.43 6.54
N THR A 39 12.57 -1.40 6.85
CA THR A 39 11.49 -1.63 5.89
C THR A 39 10.93 -0.32 5.34
N TYR A 40 10.81 -0.23 4.02
CA TYR A 40 10.17 0.89 3.34
C TYR A 40 8.86 0.45 2.71
N PHE A 41 7.81 1.25 2.91
CA PHE A 41 6.55 1.07 2.20
C PHE A 41 6.41 2.09 1.08
N ILE A 42 6.13 1.61 -0.13
CA ILE A 42 5.92 2.43 -1.32
C ILE A 42 4.43 2.43 -1.63
N ASP A 43 3.84 3.62 -1.68
CA ASP A 43 2.42 3.88 -1.94
C ASP A 43 1.48 2.96 -1.12
N PRO A 44 1.61 2.91 0.23
CA PRO A 44 0.86 1.95 1.04
C PRO A 44 -0.65 2.20 0.99
N ILE A 45 -1.39 1.18 0.57
CA ILE A 45 -2.82 1.02 0.80
C ILE A 45 -3.03 0.16 2.04
N PRO A 46 -4.19 0.25 2.72
CA PRO A 46 -4.41 -0.48 3.95
C PRO A 46 -4.25 -2.00 3.76
N LEU A 47 -3.47 -2.62 4.65
CA LEU A 47 -3.30 -4.07 4.79
C LEU A 47 -3.91 -4.47 6.15
N GLU A 48 -4.53 -5.65 6.24
CA GLU A 48 -5.05 -6.16 7.51
C GLU A 48 -3.92 -6.32 8.53
N SER A 49 -4.26 -6.20 9.83
CA SER A 49 -3.26 -6.07 10.90
C SER A 49 -2.37 -7.31 10.99
N GLU A 50 -2.95 -8.49 10.86
CA GLU A 50 -2.26 -9.78 10.90
C GLU A 50 -1.21 -9.89 9.79
N ALA A 51 -1.61 -9.58 8.56
CA ALA A 51 -0.70 -9.57 7.40
C ALA A 51 0.37 -8.48 7.52
N LEU A 52 0.03 -7.31 8.07
CA LEU A 52 1.02 -6.25 8.33
C LEU A 52 2.06 -6.66 9.37
N TYR A 53 1.65 -7.33 10.44
CA TYR A 53 2.59 -7.84 11.45
C TYR A 53 3.49 -8.94 10.90
N GLU A 54 2.95 -9.84 10.07
CA GLU A 54 3.76 -10.83 9.35
C GLU A 54 4.77 -10.16 8.42
N LEU A 55 4.32 -9.17 7.64
CA LEU A 55 5.13 -8.45 6.66
C LEU A 55 6.29 -7.67 7.30
N ILE A 56 6.03 -7.02 8.44
CA ILE A 56 7.06 -6.27 9.17
C ILE A 56 7.97 -7.22 9.96
N GLY A 57 7.40 -8.31 10.49
CA GLY A 57 8.11 -9.23 11.37
C GLY A 57 8.77 -8.51 12.55
N SER A 58 10.08 -8.69 12.71
CA SER A 58 10.89 -7.99 13.71
C SER A 58 11.59 -6.73 13.18
N ASN A 59 11.39 -6.37 11.92
CA ASN A 59 12.06 -5.22 11.31
C ASN A 59 11.39 -3.91 11.75
N SER A 60 12.15 -2.81 11.76
CA SER A 60 11.60 -1.48 11.94
C SER A 60 11.10 -0.93 10.60
N VAL A 61 9.99 -0.18 10.63
CA VAL A 61 9.57 0.62 9.47
C VAL A 61 10.46 1.86 9.42
N ALA A 62 11.34 1.91 8.41
CA ALA A 62 12.30 2.99 8.19
C ALA A 62 11.66 4.18 7.46
N GLY A 63 10.62 3.96 6.65
CA GLY A 63 9.94 5.07 5.99
C GLY A 63 8.79 4.68 5.06
N ILE A 64 8.10 5.71 4.58
CA ILE A 64 7.05 5.61 3.56
C ILE A 64 7.48 6.48 2.37
N ILE A 65 7.45 5.90 1.17
CA ILE A 65 7.72 6.56 -0.10
C ILE A 65 6.40 6.68 -0.84
N VAL A 66 6.07 7.88 -1.30
CA VAL A 66 4.87 8.13 -2.11
C VAL A 66 5.33 8.56 -3.51
N THR A 67 4.98 7.79 -4.54
CA THR A 67 5.46 8.04 -5.91
C THR A 67 4.55 8.96 -6.70
N ALA A 68 3.24 8.90 -6.44
CA ALA A 68 2.26 9.79 -7.03
C ALA A 68 1.38 10.39 -5.93
N SER A 69 1.24 11.71 -5.93
CA SER A 69 0.20 12.34 -5.11
C SER A 69 -1.16 11.90 -5.65
N ALA A 70 -1.84 11.00 -4.93
CA ALA A 70 -3.21 10.64 -5.23
C ALA A 70 -4.07 11.90 -5.09
N GLN A 71 -4.25 12.63 -6.18
CA GLN A 71 -5.18 13.75 -6.24
C GLN A 71 -6.58 13.16 -6.06
N LYS A 72 -7.18 13.36 -4.88
CA LYS A 72 -8.62 13.25 -4.73
C LYS A 72 -9.25 14.24 -5.73
N ARG A 73 -9.60 13.77 -6.93
CA ARG A 73 -10.57 14.47 -7.76
C ARG A 73 -11.89 14.42 -7.01
N TYR A 74 -12.12 15.41 -6.15
CA TYR A 74 -13.47 15.80 -5.78
C TYR A 74 -14.19 16.10 -7.09
N ARG A 75 -15.12 15.22 -7.47
CA ARG A 75 -16.09 15.54 -8.50
C ARG A 75 -16.90 16.70 -7.96
N TRP A 76 -16.72 17.88 -8.57
CA TRP A 76 -17.71 18.94 -8.47
C TRP A 76 -19.01 18.40 -9.07
N GLU A 77 -19.98 18.08 -8.22
CA GLU A 77 -21.39 18.06 -8.61
C GLU A 77 -21.88 19.51 -8.53
N GLY A 78 -21.75 20.21 -9.65
CA GLY A 78 -22.38 21.51 -9.89
C GLY A 78 -23.33 21.38 -11.08
N ASP A 79 -24.59 21.70 -10.81
CA ASP A 79 -25.72 22.06 -11.69
C ASP A 79 -26.27 20.95 -12.61
N ILE A 80 -27.57 20.61 -12.60
CA ILE A 80 -28.79 21.44 -12.65
C ILE A 80 -29.97 20.73 -11.95
#